data_AF-A0A3C0S0Z9-F1
#
_entry.id   AF-A0A3C0S0Z9-F1
#
_cell.length_a   1.000
_cell.length_b   1.000
_cell.length_c   1.000
_cell.angle_alpha   90.00
_cell.angle_beta   90.00
_cell.angle_gamma   90.00
#
_symmetry.space_group_name_H-M   'P 1'
#
loop_
_entity.id
_entity.type
_entity.pdbx_description
1 polymer ?
#
loop_
_entity_poly.entity_id
_entity_poly.type
_entity_poly.pdbx_seq_one_letter_code
_entity_poly.pdbx_strand_id
1 'polypeptide(L)' 'MRQLKITQSITNRESQSLDKYLHEIGKVDLITAEEEVELAQRIREGDQVALEKLTKTNLRFVVS' A
#
# COMPACT_ATOMS: atom_id res chain seq x y z
N MET A 1 10.58 48.55 -10.69
CA MET A 1 11.07 47.17 -10.98
C MET A 1 10.56 46.24 -9.89
N ARG A 2 10.01 45.09 -10.29
CA ARG A 2 9.70 43.83 -9.56
C ARG A 2 9.40 43.86 -8.04
N GLN A 3 8.30 43.20 -7.68
CA GLN A 3 8.37 42.09 -6.72
C GLN A 3 7.39 40.99 -7.15
N LEU A 4 7.87 40.04 -7.97
CA LEU A 4 7.14 38.80 -8.22
C LEU A 4 7.32 37.95 -6.97
N LYS A 5 6.30 37.88 -6.12
CA LYS A 5 6.22 36.87 -5.05
C LYS A 5 6.07 35.52 -5.74
N ILE A 6 7.16 34.78 -5.84
CA ILE A 6 7.10 33.36 -6.21
C ILE A 6 6.51 32.66 -4.98
N THR A 7 5.18 32.61 -4.89
CA THR A 7 4.51 31.59 -4.08
C THR A 7 5.03 30.27 -4.60
N GLN A 8 5.72 29.52 -3.74
CA GLN A 8 6.26 28.22 -4.13
C GLN A 8 5.08 27.36 -4.59
N SER A 9 4.93 27.20 -5.90
CA SER A 9 4.12 26.15 -6.48
C SER A 9 4.86 24.85 -6.25
N ILE A 10 4.87 24.40 -4.98
CA ILE A 10 5.05 22.99 -4.68
C ILE A 10 3.76 22.35 -5.20
N THR A 11 3.71 22.06 -6.49
CA THR A 11 2.76 21.05 -6.95
C THR A 11 3.16 19.80 -6.21
N ASN A 12 2.42 19.48 -5.15
CA ASN A 12 2.64 18.40 -4.21
C ASN A 12 2.48 17.06 -4.95
N ARG A 13 3.43 16.73 -5.83
CA ARG A 13 3.42 15.49 -6.62
C ARG A 13 3.61 14.28 -5.73
N GLU A 14 4.32 14.43 -4.61
CA GLU A 14 4.48 13.39 -3.60
C GLU A 14 3.15 13.00 -2.94
N SER A 15 2.28 13.98 -2.65
CA SER A 15 0.97 13.65 -2.08
C SER A 15 0.14 12.82 -3.05
N GLN A 16 0.11 13.16 -4.34
CA GLN A 16 -0.75 12.43 -5.28
C GLN A 16 -0.36 10.95 -5.44
N SER A 17 0.94 10.62 -5.48
CA SER A 17 1.39 9.23 -5.55
C SER A 17 1.17 8.49 -4.23
N LEU A 18 1.39 9.16 -3.10
CA LEU A 18 1.19 8.58 -1.78
C LEU A 18 -0.30 8.34 -1.50
N ASP A 19 -1.16 9.32 -1.78
CA ASP A 19 -2.61 9.24 -1.63
C ASP A 19 -3.18 8.08 -2.45
N LYS A 20 -2.68 7.88 -3.68
CA LYS A 20 -3.04 6.73 -4.52
C LYS A 20 -2.63 5.41 -3.87
N TYR A 21 -1.39 5.30 -3.40
CA TYR A 21 -0.90 4.09 -2.73
C TYR A 21 -1.72 3.77 -1.48
N LEU A 22 -1.96 4.76 -0.61
CA LEU A 22 -2.79 4.61 0.59
C LEU A 22 -4.23 4.18 0.26
N HIS A 23 -4.80 4.74 -0.81
CA HIS A 23 -6.12 4.37 -1.28
C HIS A 23 -6.16 2.95 -1.86
N GLU A 24 -5.12 2.51 -2.55
CA GLU A 24 -5.01 1.17 -3.12
C GLU A 24 -4.86 0.10 -2.03
N ILE A 25 -3.98 0.29 -1.05
CA ILE A 25 -3.81 -0.67 0.06
C ILE A 25 -5.04 -0.70 0.99
N GLY A 26 -5.80 0.41 1.07
CA GLY A 26 -7.03 0.50 1.84
C GLY A 26 -8.23 -0.26 1.23
N LYS A 27 -8.18 -0.59 -0.06
CA LYS A 27 -9.21 -1.40 -0.75
C LYS A 27 -9.03 -2.89 -0.56
N VAL A 28 -7.88 -3.33 -0.06
CA VAL A 28 -7.62 -4.75 0.14
C VAL A 28 -8.37 -5.20 1.39
N ASP A 29 -9.22 -6.21 1.22
CA ASP A 29 -9.98 -6.79 2.32
C ASP A 29 -9.06 -7.47 3.34
N LEU A 30 -9.46 -7.40 4.61
CA LEU A 30 -8.78 -8.12 5.68
C LEU A 30 -9.05 -9.61 5.53
N ILE A 31 -8.00 -10.41 5.71
CA ILE A 31 -8.11 -11.86 5.77
C ILE A 31 -8.40 -12.31 7.20
N THR A 32 -9.07 -13.45 7.34
CA THR A 32 -9.26 -14.08 8.64
C THR A 32 -7.99 -14.83 9.09
N ALA A 33 -7.92 -15.19 10.37
CA ALA A 33 -6.80 -15.96 10.90
C ALA A 33 -6.70 -17.35 10.24
N GLU A 34 -7.83 -17.96 9.87
CA GLU A 34 -7.86 -19.23 9.16
C GLU A 34 -7.27 -19.12 7.75
N GLU A 35 -7.61 -18.05 7.01
CA GLU A 35 -7.05 -17.77 5.69
C GLU A 35 -5.55 -17.51 5.76
N GLU A 36 -5.07 -16.83 6.79
CA GLU A 36 -3.64 -16.60 7.01
C GLU A 36 -2.87 -17.92 7.18
N VAL A 37 -3.43 -18.87 7.94
CA VAL A 37 -2.84 -20.21 8.12
C VAL A 37 -2.79 -20.98 6.79
N GLU A 38 -3.86 -20.92 5.99
CA GLU A 38 -3.90 -21.56 4.66
C GLU A 38 -2.85 -20.96 3.72
N LEU A 39 -2.78 -19.64 3.66
CA LEU A 39 -1.79 -18.94 2.84
C LEU A 39 -0.37 -19.27 3.28
N ALA A 40 -0.10 -19.29 4.59
CA ALA A 40 1.20 -19.66 5.14
C ALA A 40 1.61 -21.10 4.80
N GLN A 41 0.66 -22.05 4.78
CA GLN A 41 0.93 -23.41 4.34
C GLN A 41 1.33 -23.45 2.87
N ARG A 42 0.55 -22.80 2.00
CA ARG A 42 0.82 -22.74 0.56
C ARG A 42 2.14 -22.03 0.23
N ILE A 43 2.47 -20.96 0.95
CA ILE A 43 3.76 -20.26 0.81
C ILE A 43 4.93 -21.19 1.10
N ARG A 44 4.81 -22.07 2.11
CA ARG A 44 5.87 -23.07 2.41
C ARG A 44 6.06 -24.08 1.27
N GLU A 45 5.02 -24.35 0.50
CA GLU A 45 5.08 -25.21 -0.69
C GLU A 45 5.62 -24.49 -1.94
N GLY A 46 5.90 -23.18 -1.83
CA GLY A 46 6.44 -22.35 -2.92
C GLY A 46 5.37 -21.60 -3.72
N ASP A 47 4.14 -21.49 -3.21
CA ASP A 47 3.08 -20.73 -3.87
C ASP A 47 3.34 -19.21 -3.79
N GLN A 48 3.85 -18.66 -4.89
CA GLN A 48 4.14 -17.23 -5.02
C GLN A 48 2.86 -16.37 -5.02
N VAL A 49 1.73 -16.92 -5.45
CA VAL A 49 0.44 -16.21 -5.45
C VAL A 49 -0.07 -16.07 -4.03
N ALA A 50 0.08 -17.10 -3.21
CA ALA A 50 -0.23 -17.04 -1.79
C ALA A 50 0.65 -16.01 -1.06
N LEU A 51 1.95 -15.94 -1.41
CA LEU A 51 2.87 -14.96 -0.85
C LEU A 51 2.47 -13.52 -1.20
N GLU A 52 2.13 -13.28 -2.47
CA GLU A 52 1.70 -11.97 -2.93
C GLU A 52 0.37 -11.55 -2.29
N LYS A 53 -0.59 -12.48 -2.15
CA LYS A 53 -1.87 -12.22 -1.48
C LYS A 53 -1.65 -11.86 0.00
N LEU A 54 -0.90 -12.66 0.74
CA LEU A 54 -0.60 -12.42 2.15
C LEU A 54 0.12 -11.09 2.36
N THR A 55 1.05 -10.76 1.47
CA THR A 55 1.79 -9.49 1.51
C THR A 55 0.86 -8.30 1.29
N LYS A 56 0.03 -8.34 0.24
CA LYS A 56 -0.90 -7.25 -0.11
C LYS A 56 -1.89 -6.94 1.00
N THR A 57 -2.46 -7.97 1.64
CA THR A 57 -3.38 -7.78 2.76
C THR A 57 -2.71 -7.12 3.96
N ASN A 58 -1.42 -7.37 4.17
CA ASN A 58 -0.67 -6.79 5.28
C ASN A 58 -0.03 -5.43 4.98
N LEU A 59 -0.09 -4.91 3.75
CA LEU A 59 0.47 -3.59 3.41
C LEU A 59 -0.14 -2.46 4.25
N ARG A 60 -1.44 -2.57 4.61
CA ARG A 60 -2.10 -1.58 5.46
C ARG A 60 -1.53 -1.53 6.88
N PHE A 61 -1.11 -2.68 7.42
CA PHE A 61 -0.53 -2.79 8.77
C PHE A 61 0.86 -2.15 8.87
N VAL A 62 1.64 -2.18 7.79
CA VAL A 62 2.98 -1.59 7.77
C VAL A 62 2.94 -0.05 7.79
N VAL A 63 1.85 0.53 7.28
CA VAL A 63 1.68 1.98 7.14
C VAL A 63 0.98 2.62 8.35
N SER A 64 0.26 1.82 9.16
CA SER A 64 -0.46 2.29 10.35
C SER A 64 0.43 2.70 11.51
#